data_AF-A0A3E0TUX4-F1
#
_entry.id   AF-A0A3E0TUX4-F1
#
_cell.length_a   1.000
_cell.length_b   1.000
_cell.length_c   1.000
_cell.angle_alpha   90.00
_cell.angle_beta   90.00
_cell.angle_gamma   90.00
#
_symmetry.space_group_name_H-M   'P 1'
#
loop_
_entity.id
_entity.type
_entity.pdbx_description
1 polymer ?
#
loop_
_entity_poly.entity_id
_entity_poly.type
_entity_poly.pdbx_seq_one_letter_code
_entity_poly.pdbx_strand_id
1 'polypeptide(L)'
;MLNSLFKTHWLALGLSVLVSACSTSPHLNHGDYSTHFTCTDKDKKGEYFFVNKFYFPPTPQEKENELPILKQRMEKELKMKLYDCKEVPDEYVPDDL
;
A
#
# COMPACT_ATOMS: atom_id res chain seq x y z
N MET A 1 20.66 63.37 30.44
CA MET A 1 19.71 62.58 31.26
C MET A 1 18.84 61.82 30.27
N LEU A 2 19.26 60.65 29.77
CA LEU A 2 19.31 59.33 30.39
C LEU A 2 17.96 58.87 30.96
N ASN A 3 17.53 57.69 30.51
CA ASN A 3 16.40 56.85 30.96
C ASN A 3 15.04 57.29 30.38
N SER A 4 14.31 56.51 29.58
CA SER A 4 13.93 55.10 29.76
C SER A 4 13.49 54.58 28.38
N LEU A 5 14.29 53.79 27.65
CA LEU A 5 14.38 52.33 27.77
C LEU A 5 13.07 51.65 28.18
N PHE A 6 12.59 50.82 27.25
CA PHE A 6 11.76 49.64 27.48
C PHE A 6 10.45 49.84 28.22
N LYS A 7 9.42 50.31 27.49
CA LYS A 7 8.03 50.04 27.90
C LYS A 7 7.38 49.13 26.87
N THR A 8 6.81 48.06 27.40
CA THR A 8 5.93 47.08 26.75
C THR A 8 6.58 46.15 25.73
N HIS A 9 7.58 45.45 26.23
CA HIS A 9 7.95 44.09 25.88
C HIS A 9 6.85 43.11 26.36
N TRP A 10 5.59 43.30 25.97
CA TRP A 10 4.47 42.45 26.37
C TRP A 10 3.39 42.52 25.30
N LEU A 11 3.39 41.52 24.41
CA LEU A 11 2.26 40.98 23.63
C LEU A 11 2.77 40.09 22.47
N ALA A 12 4.01 39.60 22.55
CA ALA A 12 4.44 38.42 21.80
C ALA A 12 4.18 37.16 22.65
N LEU A 13 2.90 36.84 22.89
CA LEU A 13 2.49 35.59 23.54
C LEU A 13 1.01 35.33 23.20
N GLY A 14 0.77 35.00 21.94
CA GLY A 14 -0.51 34.50 21.44
C GLY A 14 -0.32 33.42 20.36
N LEU A 15 0.89 32.86 20.27
CA LEU A 15 1.17 31.67 19.48
C LEU A 15 0.80 30.45 20.32
N SER A 16 0.27 29.41 19.67
CA SER A 16 -0.13 28.10 20.22
C SER A 16 -1.52 28.02 20.88
N VAL A 17 -2.57 28.40 20.13
CA VAL A 17 -3.80 27.59 20.20
C VAL A 17 -3.44 26.22 19.64
N LEU A 18 -3.27 25.29 20.56
CA LEU A 18 -3.05 23.87 20.34
C LEU A 18 -4.18 23.35 19.44
N VAL A 19 -3.92 23.24 18.14
CA VAL A 19 -4.69 22.36 17.25
C VAL A 19 -4.27 20.94 17.61
N SER A 20 -4.70 20.47 18.78
CA SER A 20 -4.75 19.06 19.11
C SER A 20 -5.89 18.46 18.29
N ALA A 21 -5.68 18.39 16.97
CA ALA A 21 -6.39 17.45 16.15
C ALA A 21 -5.96 16.08 16.66
N CYS A 22 -6.77 15.50 17.55
CA CYS A 22 -6.73 14.08 17.78
C CYS A 22 -6.90 13.43 16.42
N SER A 23 -5.78 13.02 15.81
CA SER A 23 -5.79 12.06 14.74
C SER A 23 -6.36 10.79 15.35
N THR A 24 -7.69 10.66 15.33
CA THR A 24 -8.35 9.36 15.41
C THR A 24 -7.89 8.62 14.18
N SER A 25 -6.74 7.96 14.30
CA SER A 25 -6.33 6.92 13.37
C SER A 25 -7.51 5.95 13.35
N PRO A 26 -8.21 5.78 12.22
CA PRO A 26 -9.24 4.76 12.15
C PRO A 26 -8.57 3.47 12.60
N HIS A 27 -9.20 2.74 13.52
CA HIS A 27 -8.83 1.36 13.81
C HIS A 27 -9.01 0.61 12.49
N LEU A 28 -7.98 0.63 11.66
CA LEU A 28 -7.94 -0.09 10.41
C LEU A 28 -7.93 -1.54 10.83
N ASN A 29 -9.04 -2.21 10.54
CA ASN A 29 -9.18 -3.62 10.80
C ASN A 29 -8.09 -4.30 9.97
N HIS A 30 -7.04 -4.75 10.65
CA HIS A 30 -5.93 -5.51 10.07
C HIS A 30 -6.49 -6.86 9.65
N GLY A 31 -7.13 -6.89 8.50
CA GLY A 31 -7.56 -8.11 7.82
C GLY A 31 -6.42 -8.65 6.96
N ASP A 32 -6.47 -9.96 6.68
CA ASP A 32 -5.63 -10.58 5.68
C ASP A 32 -6.21 -10.28 4.30
N TYR A 33 -5.87 -9.11 3.76
CA TYR A 33 -6.28 -8.72 2.41
C TYR A 33 -5.29 -9.28 1.41
N SER A 34 -5.77 -10.07 0.45
CA SER A 34 -4.93 -10.61 -0.62
C SER A 34 -5.52 -10.36 -2.00
N THR A 35 -4.64 -10.32 -3.00
CA THR A 35 -4.99 -10.47 -4.40
C THR A 35 -4.36 -11.73 -4.95
N HIS A 36 -5.09 -12.39 -5.85
CA HIS A 36 -4.68 -13.64 -6.45
C HIS A 36 -4.63 -13.50 -7.96
N PHE A 37 -3.54 -13.93 -8.56
CA PHE A 37 -3.36 -13.92 -9.99
C PHE A 37 -2.90 -15.29 -10.48
N THR A 38 -3.39 -15.68 -11.65
CA THR A 38 -2.83 -16.79 -12.41
C THR A 38 -2.15 -16.27 -13.66
N CYS A 39 -1.03 -16.85 -14.05
CA CYS A 39 -0.36 -16.64 -15.32
C CYS A 39 0.01 -17.99 -15.95
N THR A 40 0.18 -18.03 -17.26
CA THR A 40 0.65 -19.23 -17.97
C THR A 40 2.04 -19.02 -18.58
N ASP A 41 2.74 -20.12 -18.88
CA ASP A 41 3.88 -20.05 -19.79
C ASP A 41 3.45 -19.83 -21.26
N LYS A 42 4.44 -19.67 -22.15
CA LYS A 42 4.22 -19.45 -23.59
C LYS A 42 3.44 -20.59 -24.27
N ASP A 43 3.67 -21.83 -23.81
CA ASP A 43 3.09 -23.03 -24.40
C ASP A 43 1.74 -23.39 -23.73
N LYS A 44 1.32 -22.61 -22.73
CA LYS A 44 0.13 -22.83 -21.87
C LYS A 44 0.14 -24.19 -21.17
N LYS A 45 1.33 -24.68 -20.83
CA LYS A 45 1.51 -25.99 -20.18
C LYS A 45 1.63 -25.88 -18.67
N GLY A 46 2.28 -24.83 -18.18
CA GLY A 46 2.35 -24.48 -16.77
C GLY A 46 1.39 -23.35 -16.43
N GLU A 47 0.63 -23.53 -15.35
CA GLU A 47 -0.13 -22.49 -14.67
C GLU A 47 0.63 -22.11 -13.39
N TYR A 48 0.74 -20.81 -13.14
CA TYR A 48 1.48 -20.26 -12.02
C TYR A 48 0.57 -19.33 -11.24
N PHE A 49 0.47 -19.57 -9.94
CA PHE A 49 -0.37 -18.81 -9.01
C PHE A 49 0.48 -17.84 -8.19
N PHE A 50 -0.10 -16.67 -7.93
CA PHE A 50 0.56 -15.60 -7.20
C PHE A 50 -0.40 -14.97 -6.22
N VAL A 51 0.02 -14.95 -4.96
CA VAL A 51 -0.72 -14.36 -3.85
C VAL A 51 0.06 -13.14 -3.36
N ASN A 52 -0.55 -11.96 -3.44
CA ASN A 52 0.00 -10.74 -2.87
C ASN A 52 -0.80 -10.35 -1.64
N LYS A 53 -0.13 -10.10 -0.51
CA LYS A 53 -0.78 -9.73 0.75
C LYS A 53 -0.61 -8.24 1.02
N PHE A 54 -1.67 -7.61 1.48
CA PHE A 54 -1.73 -6.19 1.79
C PHE A 54 -2.01 -5.98 3.27
N TYR A 55 -1.42 -4.92 3.82
CA TYR A 55 -1.68 -4.51 5.19
C TYR A 55 -3.05 -3.82 5.37
N PHE A 56 -3.57 -3.26 4.28
CA PHE A 56 -4.89 -2.61 4.19
C PHE A 56 -5.64 -3.14 2.96
N PRO A 57 -6.98 -3.07 2.91
CA PRO A 57 -7.72 -3.51 1.74
C PRO A 57 -7.28 -2.69 0.52
N PRO A 58 -6.78 -3.33 -0.57
CA PRO A 58 -6.37 -2.62 -1.75
C PRO A 58 -7.59 -2.10 -2.52
N THR A 59 -7.47 -0.88 -3.05
CA THR A 59 -8.41 -0.33 -4.03
C THR A 59 -8.30 -1.08 -5.37
N PRO A 60 -9.35 -1.08 -6.21
CA PRO A 60 -9.28 -1.69 -7.53
C PRO A 60 -8.10 -1.19 -8.38
N GLN A 61 -7.80 0.11 -8.29
CA GLN A 61 -6.68 0.70 -9.02
C GLN A 61 -5.33 0.21 -8.51
N GLU A 62 -5.17 0.03 -7.19
CA GLU A 62 -3.95 -0.60 -6.64
C GLU A 62 -3.80 -2.03 -7.15
N LYS A 63 -4.87 -2.83 -7.19
CA LYS A 63 -4.82 -4.19 -7.75
C LYS A 63 -4.34 -4.21 -9.21
N GLU A 64 -4.88 -3.33 -10.06
CA GLU A 64 -4.50 -3.22 -11.46
C GLU A 64 -3.03 -2.81 -11.65
N ASN A 65 -2.54 -1.90 -10.80
CA ASN A 65 -1.15 -1.43 -10.83
C ASN A 65 -0.14 -2.46 -10.33
N GLU A 66 -0.54 -3.35 -9.42
CA GLU A 66 0.32 -4.39 -8.84
C GLU A 66 0.62 -5.52 -9.84
N LEU A 67 -0.34 -5.88 -10.70
CA LEU A 67 -0.18 -6.99 -11.64
C LEU A 67 1.08 -6.91 -12.52
N PRO A 68 1.39 -5.80 -13.23
CA PRO A 68 2.61 -5.72 -14.02
C PRO A 68 3.90 -5.82 -13.17
N ILE A 69 3.89 -5.30 -11.94
CA ILE A 69 5.03 -5.34 -11.03
C ILE A 69 5.28 -6.77 -10.54
N LEU A 70 4.22 -7.45 -10.09
CA LEU A 70 4.26 -8.84 -9.67
C LEU A 70 4.75 -9.72 -10.81
N LYS A 71 4.16 -9.55 -12.00
CA LYS A 71 4.57 -10.26 -13.20
C LYS A 71 6.08 -10.16 -13.45
N GLN A 72 6.62 -8.94 -13.44
CA GLN A 72 8.04 -8.73 -13.68
C GLN A 72 8.92 -9.41 -12.63
N ARG A 73 8.53 -9.38 -11.35
CA ARG A 73 9.25 -10.07 -10.27
C ARG A 73 9.28 -11.58 -10.50
N MET A 74 8.15 -12.16 -10.84
CA MET A 74 8.00 -13.60 -11.06
C MET A 74 8.76 -14.07 -12.29
N GLU A 75 8.69 -13.33 -13.40
CA GLU A 75 9.46 -13.63 -14.60
C GLU A 75 10.97 -13.66 -14.32
N LYS A 76 11.44 -12.77 -13.43
CA LYS A 76 12.83 -12.75 -12.97
C LYS A 76 13.18 -13.97 -12.11
N GLU A 77 12.31 -14.37 -11.19
CA GLU A 77 12.53 -15.50 -10.29
C GLU A 77 12.49 -16.84 -11.04
N LEU A 78 11.47 -17.03 -11.88
CA LEU A 78 11.27 -18.22 -12.69
C LEU A 78 12.19 -18.29 -13.92
N LYS A 79 12.88 -17.19 -14.25
CA LYS A 79 13.74 -17.04 -15.44
C LYS A 79 12.99 -17.38 -16.75
N MET A 80 11.72 -17.00 -16.83
CA MET A 80 10.86 -17.22 -17.99
C MET A 80 9.91 -16.04 -18.20
N LYS A 81 9.25 -15.99 -19.37
CA LYS A 81 8.18 -15.02 -19.62
C LYS A 81 6.83 -15.64 -19.29
N LEU A 82 5.95 -14.83 -18.70
CA LEU A 82 4.61 -15.21 -18.33
C LEU A 82 3.59 -14.49 -19.22
N TYR A 83 2.47 -15.16 -19.46
CA TYR A 83 1.44 -14.76 -20.40
C TYR A 83 0.06 -14.91 -19.76
N ASP A 84 -0.93 -14.27 -20.39
CA ASP A 84 -2.35 -14.42 -20.05
C ASP A 84 -2.67 -14.25 -18.55
N CYS A 85 -1.96 -13.33 -17.89
CA CYS A 85 -2.11 -13.07 -16.46
C CYS A 85 -3.48 -12.43 -16.15
N LYS A 86 -4.20 -12.98 -15.17
CA LYS A 86 -5.53 -12.50 -14.77
C LYS A 86 -5.77 -12.65 -13.27
N GLU A 87 -6.57 -11.76 -12.69
CA GLU A 87 -7.07 -11.91 -11.31
C GLU A 87 -8.00 -13.13 -11.22
N VAL A 88 -7.89 -13.89 -10.14
CA VAL A 88 -8.74 -15.05 -9.84
C VAL A 88 -9.33 -14.94 -8.43
N PRO A 89 -10.49 -15.57 -8.17
CA PRO A 89 -11.02 -15.68 -6.82
C PRO A 89 -10.12 -16.54 -5.93
N ASP A 90 -10.22 -16.34 -4.61
CA ASP A 90 -9.53 -17.16 -3.59
C ASP A 90 -9.79 -18.67 -3.74
N GLU A 91 -11.02 -19.06 -4.08
CA GLU A 91 -11.43 -20.45 -4.30
C GLU A 91 -10.65 -21.19 -5.42
N TYR A 92 -9.97 -20.44 -6.30
CA TYR A 92 -9.18 -21.01 -7.40
C TYR A 92 -7.70 -21.17 -7.04
N VAL A 93 -7.28 -20.67 -5.87
CA VAL A 93 -5.90 -20.77 -5.40
C VAL A 93 -5.70 -22.14 -4.75
N PRO A 94 -4.71 -22.93 -5.18
CA PRO A 94 -4.32 -24.16 -4.48
C PRO A 94 -4.03 -23.93 -2.98
N ASP A 95 -4.53 -24.82 -2.12
CA ASP A 95 -4.38 -24.72 -0.66
C ASP A 95 -2.92 -24.80 -0.18
N ASP A 96 -1.99 -25.25 -1.03
CA ASP A 96 -0.59 -25.52 -0.72
C ASP A 96 0.40 -24.40 -1.12
N LEU A 97 -0.12 -23.20 -1.41
CA LEU A 97 0.64 -21.99 -1.81
C LEU A 97 1.20 -21.16 -0.65
#